data_AF-A0A6P8XX58-F1
#
_entry.id   AF-A0A6P8XX58-F1
#
_cell.length_a   1.000
_cell.length_b   1.000
_cell.length_c   1.000
_cell.angle_alpha   90.00
_cell.angle_beta   90.00
_cell.angle_gamma   90.00
#
_symmetry.space_group_name_H-M   'P 1'
#
loop_
_entity.id
_entity.type
_entity.pdbx_description
1 polymer ?
#
loop_
_entity_poly.entity_id
_entity_poly.type
_entity_poly.pdbx_seq_one_letter_code
_entity_poly.pdbx_strand_id
1 'polypeptide(L)'
;MMRRLKCDLSPQLTTCLKLADSIRPDCCVVRNRIPYDAQCFMRDISRDLNKLYKRHEKTFVKSKRIMELAMPMHPKCRFVPKCACPFKKTIEIIPADLPSNTRTEQLALPTVRRLLYRREHAIKIGDKIGESILNRWLRSSYLSLYSRLGNMQPLKKPQKKKKSTPKEKKRQAAYIEKLSKAKVPLEPPSWSPQTPERKGEYSMRRLKKLARPKVFELVEKPSWELTPGMKAYKATDRIKTMAEPVSRPDVHTNDEPEKVSPTALKYKPSARIKEMATPLAKNEATLAGDLKEDPFSISPNALKYKPSSRIKELAEPKEFENTHIRENPFAISPAALKAKASPRLIELAKPKGSA
;
A
#
# COMPACT_ATOMS: atom_id res chain seq x y z
N MET A 1 18.43 28.00 23.36
CA MET A 1 17.70 26.86 23.98
C MET A 1 16.21 27.25 24.04
N MET A 2 15.38 26.81 23.07
CA MET A 2 13.97 27.21 22.99
C MET A 2 13.16 26.53 24.10
N ARG A 3 12.79 27.27 25.16
CA ARG A 3 11.81 26.82 26.15
C ARG A 3 10.46 26.66 25.43
N ARG A 4 10.00 25.42 25.28
CA ARG A 4 8.73 25.11 24.60
C ARG A 4 7.58 25.41 25.55
N LEU A 5 6.77 26.40 25.20
CA LEU A 5 5.54 26.75 25.94
C LEU A 5 4.59 25.55 25.94
N LYS A 6 4.12 25.14 27.12
CA LYS A 6 3.02 24.19 27.27
C LYS A 6 1.72 24.96 26.98
N CYS A 7 0.89 24.45 26.07
CA CYS A 7 -0.46 24.98 25.85
C CYS A 7 -1.46 24.12 26.62
N ASP A 8 -2.16 24.75 27.56
CA ASP A 8 -3.25 24.12 28.32
C ASP A 8 -4.56 24.21 27.50
N LEU A 9 -5.31 23.11 27.45
CA LEU A 9 -6.49 22.90 26.59
C LEU A 9 -7.82 23.24 27.28
N SER A 10 -7.83 24.12 28.29
CA SER A 10 -9.08 24.52 28.92
C SER A 10 -9.93 25.38 27.95
N PRO A 11 -11.26 25.20 27.91
CA PRO A 11 -12.13 25.94 27.01
C PRO A 11 -12.18 27.46 27.31
N GLN A 12 -11.59 27.91 28.41
CA GLN A 12 -11.58 29.29 28.88
C GLN A 12 -10.30 30.06 28.55
N LEU A 13 -9.23 29.41 28.08
CA LEU A 13 -7.93 30.07 27.82
C LEU A 13 -7.59 30.06 26.33
N THR A 14 -8.30 30.88 25.55
CA THR A 14 -7.96 31.17 24.16
C THR A 14 -6.84 32.20 24.06
N THR A 15 -5.61 31.88 24.50
CA THR A 15 -4.37 32.51 24.02
C THR A 15 -3.16 31.92 24.74
N CYS A 16 -2.31 31.15 24.05
CA CYS A 16 -0.98 30.76 24.57
C CYS A 16 0.03 31.93 24.53
N LEU A 17 -0.41 33.18 24.63
CA LEU A 17 0.46 34.35 24.74
C LEU A 17 -0.08 35.21 25.87
N LYS A 18 0.63 35.23 27.00
CA LYS A 18 0.43 36.31 27.97
C LYS A 18 0.91 37.60 27.28
N LEU A 19 0.22 38.71 27.51
CA LEU A 19 0.55 40.03 26.96
C LEU A 19 2.04 40.45 27.14
N ALA A 20 2.74 39.84 28.10
CA ALA A 20 4.16 40.07 28.39
C ALA A 20 5.16 39.48 27.36
N ASP A 21 4.71 38.66 26.39
CA ASP A 21 5.58 38.06 25.36
C ASP A 21 5.80 38.98 24.14
N SER A 22 5.52 40.29 24.26
CA SER A 22 5.53 41.27 23.16
C SER A 22 6.91 41.53 22.54
N ILE A 23 7.97 40.95 23.10
CA ILE A 23 9.35 41.11 22.62
C ILE A 23 9.94 39.72 22.39
N ARG A 24 9.76 39.19 21.17
CA ARG A 24 10.62 38.09 20.69
C ARG A 24 11.95 38.72 20.26
N PRO A 25 13.10 38.38 20.88
CA PRO A 25 14.40 38.94 20.49
C PRO A 25 14.79 38.60 19.03
N ASP A 26 14.13 37.60 18.44
CA ASP A 26 14.41 37.09 17.09
C ASP A 26 13.52 37.67 15.97
N CYS A 27 12.70 38.71 16.23
CA CYS A 27 11.78 39.25 15.21
C CYS A 27 11.75 40.79 15.16
N CYS A 28 11.51 41.35 13.97
CA CYS A 28 11.32 42.80 13.74
C CYS A 28 10.12 43.36 14.54
N VAL A 29 10.16 44.67 14.83
CA VAL A 29 9.03 45.41 15.43
C VAL A 29 7.76 45.17 14.60
N VAL A 30 6.76 44.54 15.21
CA VAL A 30 5.53 44.11 14.56
C VAL A 30 4.71 45.34 14.15
N ARG A 31 4.80 45.76 12.88
CA ARG A 31 4.01 46.88 12.34
C ARG A 31 2.54 46.53 12.11
N ASN A 32 2.25 45.28 11.72
CA ASN A 32 0.89 44.82 11.49
C ASN A 32 0.60 43.65 12.44
N ARG A 33 -0.18 43.91 13.49
CA ARG A 33 -0.68 42.84 14.36
C ARG A 33 -1.56 41.92 13.50
N ILE A 34 -1.33 40.62 13.60
CA ILE A 34 -2.26 39.65 13.04
C ILE A 34 -3.61 39.92 13.73
N PRO A 35 -4.71 40.10 12.99
CA PRO A 35 -6.02 40.39 13.58
C PRO A 35 -6.37 39.29 14.59
N TYR A 36 -7.02 39.69 15.68
CA TYR A 36 -7.40 38.79 16.79
C TYR A 36 -8.24 37.59 16.31
N ASP A 37 -8.88 37.74 15.14
CA ASP A 37 -9.72 36.75 14.47
C ASP A 37 -8.95 35.74 13.61
N ALA A 38 -7.61 35.83 13.51
CA ALA A 38 -6.79 34.74 12.99
C ALA A 38 -6.75 33.61 14.04
N GLN A 39 -7.88 32.93 14.17
CA GLN A 39 -8.11 31.90 15.15
C GLN A 39 -7.00 30.86 15.05
N CYS A 40 -6.30 30.68 16.16
CA CYS A 40 -5.40 29.55 16.31
C CYS A 40 -6.16 28.27 15.95
N PHE A 41 -5.61 27.45 15.05
CA PHE A 41 -6.20 26.19 14.53
C PHE A 41 -6.57 25.15 15.63
N MET A 42 -6.37 25.47 16.91
CA MET A 42 -6.87 24.72 18.06
C MET A 42 -8.41 24.58 18.06
N ARG A 43 -9.14 25.57 17.48
CA ARG A 43 -10.59 25.43 17.26
C ARG A 43 -10.92 24.31 16.28
N ASP A 44 -10.11 24.12 15.24
CA ASP A 44 -10.33 23.03 14.28
C ASP A 44 -9.95 21.67 14.86
N ILE A 45 -8.85 21.61 15.63
CA ILE A 45 -8.45 20.38 16.33
C ILE A 45 -9.54 19.95 17.31
N SER A 46 -10.06 20.86 18.15
CA SER A 46 -11.15 20.55 19.09
C SER A 46 -12.46 20.21 18.37
N ARG A 47 -12.77 20.87 17.25
CA ARG A 47 -13.94 20.55 16.41
C ARG A 47 -13.83 19.17 15.80
N ASP A 48 -12.67 18.80 15.29
CA ASP A 48 -12.44 17.49 14.67
C ASP A 48 -12.38 16.36 15.71
N LEU A 49 -11.84 16.63 16.89
CA LEU A 49 -11.88 15.72 18.03
C LEU A 49 -13.34 15.51 18.50
N ASN A 50 -14.14 16.57 18.60
CA ASN A 50 -15.58 16.47 18.89
C ASN A 50 -16.36 15.71 17.80
N LYS A 51 -16.03 15.90 16.51
CA LYS A 51 -16.61 15.08 15.43
C LYS A 51 -16.23 13.61 15.57
N LEU A 52 -15.00 13.33 15.99
CA LEU A 52 -14.51 11.97 16.19
C LEU A 52 -15.23 11.28 17.35
N TYR A 53 -15.40 11.96 18.49
CA TYR A 53 -16.25 11.47 19.59
C TYR A 53 -17.68 11.20 19.12
N LYS A 54 -18.31 12.15 18.43
CA LYS A 54 -19.68 11.96 17.88
C LYS A 54 -19.78 10.80 16.88
N ARG A 55 -18.72 10.51 16.13
CA ARG A 55 -18.68 9.34 15.22
C ARG A 55 -18.52 8.04 16.01
N HIS A 56 -17.63 8.02 17.00
CA HIS A 56 -17.42 6.85 17.86
C HIS A 56 -18.68 6.47 18.63
N GLU A 57 -19.41 7.45 19.16
CA GLU A 57 -20.71 7.23 19.80
C GLU A 57 -21.75 6.58 18.85
N LYS A 58 -21.67 6.89 17.55
CA LYS A 58 -22.55 6.32 16.52
C LYS A 58 -22.07 4.98 15.96
N THR A 59 -20.86 4.52 16.30
CA THR A 59 -20.34 3.24 15.81
C THR A 59 -20.83 2.07 16.66
N PHE A 60 -21.14 0.95 15.99
CA PHE A 60 -21.64 -0.27 16.63
C PHE A 60 -20.64 -0.88 17.62
N VAL A 61 -19.33 -0.80 17.32
CA VAL A 61 -18.26 -1.35 18.17
C VAL A 61 -17.50 -0.21 18.82
N LYS A 62 -17.73 0.01 20.11
CA LYS A 62 -16.99 0.99 20.91
C LYS A 62 -15.59 0.47 21.23
N SER A 63 -14.62 0.76 20.36
CA SER A 63 -13.21 0.42 20.62
C SER A 63 -12.50 1.55 21.35
N LYS A 64 -12.23 1.36 22.65
CA LYS A 64 -11.43 2.31 23.47
C LYS A 64 -10.03 2.51 22.89
N ARG A 65 -9.40 1.42 22.44
CA ARG A 65 -8.04 1.44 21.85
C ARG A 65 -7.94 2.33 20.61
N ILE A 66 -8.93 2.31 19.73
CA ILE A 66 -8.90 3.14 18.51
C ILE A 66 -9.04 4.62 18.87
N MET A 67 -9.84 4.95 19.88
CA MET A 67 -9.95 6.31 20.42
C MET A 67 -8.64 6.80 21.02
N GLU A 68 -7.97 5.95 21.81
CA GLU A 68 -6.66 6.26 22.39
C GLU A 68 -5.59 6.51 21.31
N LEU A 69 -5.59 5.73 20.23
CA LEU A 69 -4.67 5.93 19.11
C LEU A 69 -4.97 7.20 18.29
N ALA A 70 -6.24 7.62 18.24
CA ALA A 70 -6.66 8.82 17.52
C ALA A 70 -6.35 10.11 18.28
N MET A 71 -6.13 10.06 19.60
CA MET A 71 -5.70 11.21 20.38
C MET A 71 -4.22 11.54 20.09
N PRO A 72 -3.90 12.77 19.67
CA PRO A 72 -2.52 13.13 19.35
C PRO A 72 -1.66 13.16 20.62
N MET A 73 -0.64 12.29 20.68
CA MET A 73 0.27 12.23 21.83
C MET A 73 1.05 13.52 22.09
N HIS A 74 1.26 14.34 21.05
CA HIS A 74 1.91 15.64 21.15
C HIS A 74 1.08 16.67 20.38
N PRO A 75 0.27 17.49 21.06
CA PRO A 75 -0.50 18.54 20.41
C PRO A 75 0.46 19.64 19.93
N LYS A 76 0.92 19.52 18.68
CA LYS A 76 1.74 20.54 18.02
C LYS A 76 0.83 21.34 17.09
N CYS A 77 0.84 22.66 17.24
CA CYS A 77 0.23 23.53 16.24
C CYS A 77 0.94 23.31 14.91
N ARG A 78 0.17 23.01 13.85
CA ARG A 78 0.70 22.70 12.52
C ARG A 78 1.42 23.90 11.88
N PHE A 79 1.11 25.10 12.34
CA PHE A 79 1.65 26.36 11.84
C PHE A 79 1.90 27.31 13.02
N VAL A 80 3.16 27.69 13.23
CA VAL A 80 3.51 28.89 13.99
C VAL A 80 3.84 29.94 12.93
N PRO A 81 3.08 31.04 12.80
CA PRO A 81 3.41 32.06 11.82
C PRO A 81 4.83 32.55 12.07
N LYS A 82 5.72 32.35 11.10
CA LYS A 82 6.98 33.10 11.04
C LYS A 82 6.58 34.56 10.79
N CYS A 83 7.22 35.51 11.47
CA CYS A 83 6.83 36.90 11.30
C CYS A 83 7.04 37.34 9.83
N ALA A 84 6.06 38.07 9.31
CA ALA A 84 6.06 38.59 7.95
C ALA A 84 7.02 39.79 7.88
N CYS A 85 8.33 39.51 7.92
CA CYS A 85 9.31 40.54 7.60
C CYS A 85 9.14 40.90 6.11
N PRO A 86 9.14 42.18 5.74
CA PRO A 86 9.12 42.58 4.33
C PRO A 86 10.27 41.88 3.60
N PHE A 87 9.97 41.27 2.45
CA PHE A 87 11.00 40.65 1.62
C PHE A 87 12.02 41.71 1.21
N LYS A 88 13.32 41.40 1.32
CA LYS A 88 14.40 42.34 0.98
C LYS A 88 14.42 42.76 -0.51
N LYS A 89 13.59 42.15 -1.37
CA LYS A 89 13.55 42.40 -2.81
C LYS A 89 12.13 42.74 -3.24
N THR A 90 11.97 43.84 -3.97
CA THR A 90 10.75 44.21 -4.68
C THR A 90 10.47 43.18 -5.77
N ILE A 91 9.27 42.63 -5.79
CA ILE A 91 8.84 41.71 -6.85
C ILE A 91 8.37 42.58 -8.01
N GLU A 92 9.10 42.59 -9.12
CA GLU A 92 8.68 43.25 -10.35
C GLU A 92 7.58 42.42 -11.01
N ILE A 93 6.42 43.05 -11.24
CA ILE A 93 5.30 42.43 -11.94
C ILE A 93 5.52 42.73 -13.43
N ILE A 94 5.93 41.73 -14.20
CA ILE A 94 6.10 41.86 -15.65
C ILE A 94 4.74 41.57 -16.31
N PRO A 95 4.09 42.55 -16.97
CA PRO A 95 2.89 42.30 -17.76
C PRO A 95 3.27 41.47 -18.99
N ALA A 96 2.47 40.44 -19.30
CA ALA A 96 2.72 39.59 -20.46
C ALA A 96 2.31 40.30 -21.76
N ASP A 97 3.22 40.31 -22.74
CA ASP A 97 3.08 40.99 -24.03
C ASP A 97 1.92 40.47 -24.89
N LEU A 98 1.23 41.42 -25.55
CA LEU A 98 0.31 41.36 -26.69
C LEU A 98 -0.93 40.42 -26.63
N PRO A 99 -2.14 40.92 -26.97
CA PRO A 99 -3.31 40.07 -27.17
C PRO A 99 -3.12 39.26 -28.46
N SER A 100 -2.62 38.04 -28.33
CA SER A 100 -2.68 37.04 -29.40
C SER A 100 -4.14 36.68 -29.70
N ASN A 101 -4.44 36.27 -30.93
CA ASN A 101 -5.74 35.71 -31.36
C ASN A 101 -6.00 34.34 -30.71
N THR A 102 -5.87 34.27 -29.38
CA THR A 102 -5.82 33.05 -28.57
C THR A 102 -7.07 32.21 -28.75
N ARG A 103 -8.24 32.82 -29.00
CA ARG A 103 -9.50 32.06 -29.06
C ARG A 103 -9.61 31.22 -30.33
N THR A 104 -9.38 31.78 -31.50
CA THR A 104 -9.47 31.03 -32.78
C THR A 104 -8.36 29.98 -32.87
N GLU A 105 -7.14 30.33 -32.44
CA GLU A 105 -6.02 29.39 -32.36
C GLU A 105 -6.27 28.25 -31.36
N GLN A 106 -6.88 28.54 -30.20
CA GLN A 106 -7.24 27.51 -29.22
C GLN A 106 -8.39 26.61 -29.68
N LEU A 107 -9.34 27.14 -30.45
CA LEU A 107 -10.44 26.37 -31.05
C LEU A 107 -9.98 25.51 -32.23
N ALA A 108 -8.94 25.93 -32.95
CA ALA A 108 -8.34 25.15 -34.04
C ALA A 108 -7.56 23.91 -33.55
N LEU A 109 -7.18 23.86 -32.27
CA LEU A 109 -6.45 22.73 -31.70
C LEU A 109 -7.38 21.52 -31.51
N PRO A 110 -6.96 20.30 -31.92
CA PRO A 110 -7.71 19.10 -31.63
C PRO A 110 -7.84 18.86 -30.12
N THR A 111 -8.93 18.22 -29.72
CA THR A 111 -9.16 17.87 -28.31
C THR A 111 -8.08 16.92 -27.77
N VAL A 112 -7.69 17.12 -26.51
CA VAL A 112 -6.67 16.30 -25.83
C VAL A 112 -6.98 14.81 -25.92
N ARG A 113 -8.25 14.42 -25.76
CA ARG A 113 -8.70 13.01 -25.83
C ARG A 113 -8.41 12.39 -27.20
N ARG A 114 -8.68 13.12 -28.29
CA ARG A 114 -8.42 12.65 -29.66
C ARG A 114 -6.93 12.49 -29.94
N LEU A 115 -6.11 13.39 -29.40
CA LEU A 115 -4.66 13.35 -29.52
C LEU A 115 -4.04 12.19 -28.71
N LEU A 116 -4.55 11.92 -27.50
CA LEU A 116 -4.10 10.79 -26.68
C LEU A 116 -4.41 9.44 -27.36
N TYR A 117 -5.63 9.27 -27.89
CA TYR A 117 -6.01 8.06 -28.62
C TYR A 117 -5.12 7.82 -29.85
N ARG A 118 -4.88 8.86 -30.66
CA ARG A 118 -3.95 8.75 -31.81
C ARG A 118 -2.51 8.46 -31.38
N ARG A 119 -2.09 8.98 -30.23
CA ARG A 119 -0.75 8.72 -29.70
C ARG A 119 -0.60 7.26 -29.27
N GLU A 120 -1.57 6.69 -28.58
CA GLU A 120 -1.56 5.26 -28.22
C GLU A 120 -1.49 4.37 -29.46
N HIS A 121 -2.23 4.72 -30.51
CA HIS A 121 -2.15 4.03 -31.80
C HIS A 121 -0.76 4.15 -32.44
N ALA A 122 -0.17 5.35 -32.47
CA ALA A 122 1.18 5.56 -33.00
C ALA A 122 2.25 4.77 -32.21
N ILE A 123 2.10 4.65 -30.88
CA ILE A 123 2.99 3.84 -30.03
C ILE A 123 2.83 2.35 -30.36
N LYS A 124 1.59 1.87 -30.55
CA LYS A 124 1.32 0.47 -30.93
C LYS A 124 1.92 0.11 -32.30
N ILE A 125 1.90 1.04 -33.26
CA ILE A 125 2.49 0.85 -34.58
C ILE A 125 4.02 1.02 -34.57
N GLY A 126 4.56 1.79 -33.62
CA GLY A 126 5.99 2.11 -33.54
C GLY A 126 6.39 3.38 -34.30
N ASP A 127 5.44 4.25 -34.65
CA ASP A 127 5.64 5.49 -35.40
C ASP A 127 6.26 6.60 -34.55
N LYS A 128 7.58 6.60 -34.40
CA LYS A 128 8.33 7.59 -33.59
C LYS A 128 8.15 9.03 -34.09
N ILE A 129 8.06 9.23 -35.41
CA ILE A 129 7.85 10.55 -36.03
C ILE A 129 6.45 11.07 -35.67
N GLY A 130 5.43 10.24 -35.86
CA GLY A 130 4.04 10.55 -35.51
C GLY A 130 3.89 10.85 -34.02
N GLU A 131 4.51 10.04 -33.16
CA GLU A 131 4.50 10.28 -31.71
C GLU A 131 5.09 11.66 -31.35
N SER A 132 6.18 12.07 -32.00
CA SER A 132 6.83 13.36 -31.73
C SER A 132 5.94 14.56 -32.12
N ILE A 133 5.20 14.45 -33.22
CA ILE A 133 4.25 15.46 -33.70
C ILE A 133 3.05 15.53 -32.75
N LEU A 134 2.47 14.38 -32.40
CA LEU A 134 1.35 14.29 -31.47
C LEU A 134 1.71 14.83 -30.08
N ASN A 135 2.93 14.55 -29.59
CA ASN A 135 3.44 15.10 -28.33
C ASN A 135 3.59 16.63 -28.37
N ARG A 136 3.87 17.22 -29.54
CA ARG A 136 3.92 18.68 -29.72
C ARG A 136 2.51 19.27 -29.62
N TRP A 137 1.56 18.71 -30.35
CA TRP A 137 0.16 19.16 -30.34
C TRP A 137 -0.51 18.96 -28.99
N LEU A 138 -0.21 17.86 -28.29
CA LEU A 138 -0.68 17.63 -26.92
C LEU A 138 -0.24 18.77 -26.01
N ARG A 139 1.03 19.20 -26.05
CA ARG A 139 1.52 20.32 -25.21
C ARG A 139 0.78 21.63 -25.51
N SER A 140 0.52 21.94 -26.78
CA SER A 140 -0.26 23.12 -27.16
C SER A 140 -1.72 23.00 -26.72
N SER A 141 -2.34 21.83 -26.91
CA SER A 141 -3.74 21.54 -26.54
C SER A 141 -3.97 21.53 -25.02
N TYR A 142 -3.02 21.03 -24.22
CA TYR A 142 -3.06 21.12 -22.75
C TYR A 142 -2.99 22.55 -22.21
N LEU A 143 -2.38 23.48 -22.97
CA LEU A 143 -2.30 24.88 -22.59
C LEU A 143 -3.54 25.69 -23.03
N SER A 144 -4.45 25.08 -23.80
CA SER A 144 -5.73 25.71 -24.16
C SER A 144 -6.61 25.94 -22.93
N LEU A 145 -7.41 27.00 -22.97
CA LEU A 145 -8.32 27.39 -21.89
C LEU A 145 -9.29 26.25 -21.53
N TYR A 146 -9.80 25.55 -22.54
CA TYR A 146 -10.73 24.42 -22.37
C TYR A 146 -10.11 23.20 -21.68
N SER A 147 -8.82 22.95 -21.88
CA SER A 147 -8.13 21.85 -21.18
C SER A 147 -7.86 22.18 -19.70
N ARG A 148 -7.60 23.45 -19.39
CA ARG A 148 -7.47 23.94 -18.01
C ARG A 148 -8.78 23.84 -17.23
N LEU A 149 -9.91 24.16 -17.87
CA LEU A 149 -11.24 23.95 -17.27
C LEU A 149 -11.51 22.46 -16.96
N GLY A 150 -10.90 21.55 -17.73
CA GLY A 150 -10.98 20.10 -17.50
C GLY A 150 -9.99 19.53 -16.47
N ASN A 151 -9.20 20.35 -15.77
CA ASN A 151 -8.16 19.92 -14.82
C ASN A 151 -7.10 18.95 -15.39
N MET A 152 -6.87 19.01 -16.70
CA MET A 152 -5.94 18.12 -17.39
C MET A 152 -4.51 18.67 -17.33
N GLN A 153 -3.60 17.98 -16.64
CA GLN A 153 -2.22 18.45 -16.43
C GLN A 153 -1.35 18.28 -17.69
N PRO A 154 -0.52 19.28 -18.05
CA PRO A 154 0.37 19.19 -19.21
C PRO A 154 1.47 18.14 -19.02
N LEU A 155 1.81 17.45 -20.11
CA LEU A 155 2.93 16.50 -20.14
C LEU A 155 4.27 17.23 -19.91
N LYS A 156 5.01 16.80 -18.88
CA LYS A 156 6.38 17.29 -18.63
C LYS A 156 7.27 16.91 -19.81
N LYS A 157 8.06 17.87 -20.32
CA LYS A 157 9.08 17.58 -21.34
C LYS A 157 10.08 16.57 -20.75
N PRO A 158 10.45 15.50 -21.47
CA PRO A 158 11.51 14.61 -21.02
C PRO A 158 12.79 15.44 -20.89
N GLN A 159 13.40 15.42 -19.70
CA GLN A 159 14.66 16.13 -19.47
C GLN A 159 15.75 15.47 -20.32
N LYS A 160 16.46 16.26 -21.14
CA LYS A 160 17.61 15.75 -21.90
C LYS A 160 18.66 15.26 -20.91
N LYS A 161 19.01 13.97 -20.98
CA LYS A 161 20.07 13.39 -20.14
C LYS A 161 21.39 14.13 -20.46
N LYS A 162 21.98 14.80 -19.48
CA LYS A 162 23.29 15.45 -19.64
C LYS A 162 24.36 14.37 -19.84
N LYS A 163 25.32 14.61 -20.74
CA LYS A 163 26.49 13.72 -20.88
C LYS A 163 27.25 13.74 -19.55
N SER A 164 27.67 12.58 -19.06
CA SER A 164 28.42 12.48 -17.79
C SER A 164 29.74 13.21 -17.91
N THR A 165 30.06 13.99 -16.88
CA THR A 165 31.32 14.73 -16.80
C THR A 165 32.50 13.76 -16.63
N PRO A 166 33.73 14.15 -17.02
CA PRO A 166 34.91 13.30 -16.83
C PRO A 166 35.11 12.87 -15.37
N LYS A 167 34.78 13.76 -14.42
CA LYS A 167 34.86 13.49 -12.97
C LYS A 167 33.85 12.44 -12.51
N GLU A 168 32.63 12.48 -13.04
CA GLU A 168 31.61 11.46 -12.78
C GLU A 168 31.99 10.11 -13.38
N LYS A 169 32.55 10.09 -14.59
CA LYS A 169 33.06 8.85 -15.20
C LYS A 169 34.19 8.22 -14.39
N LYS A 170 35.13 9.03 -13.86
CA LYS A 170 36.18 8.54 -12.95
C LYS A 170 35.61 7.97 -11.65
N ARG A 171 34.63 8.64 -11.04
CA ARG A 171 33.93 8.11 -9.85
C ARG A 171 33.19 6.80 -10.14
N GLN A 172 32.54 6.71 -11.29
CA GLN A 172 31.82 5.51 -11.70
C GLN A 172 32.78 4.34 -11.96
N ALA A 173 33.93 4.59 -12.59
CA ALA A 173 34.98 3.59 -12.79
C ALA A 173 35.53 3.08 -11.44
N ALA A 174 35.87 3.99 -10.52
CA ALA A 174 36.33 3.60 -9.18
C ALA A 174 35.28 2.81 -8.37
N TYR A 175 34.00 3.12 -8.56
CA TYR A 175 32.90 2.38 -7.94
C TYR A 175 32.75 0.98 -8.53
N ILE A 176 32.85 0.84 -9.85
CA ILE A 176 32.82 -0.46 -10.55
C ILE A 176 34.02 -1.32 -10.10
N GLU A 177 35.21 -0.73 -10.02
CA GLU A 177 36.43 -1.40 -9.53
C GLU A 177 36.30 -1.86 -8.07
N LYS A 178 35.58 -1.11 -7.24
CA LYS A 178 35.26 -1.51 -5.86
C LYS A 178 34.29 -2.70 -5.82
N LEU A 179 33.31 -2.74 -6.72
CA LEU A 179 32.33 -3.82 -6.83
C LEU A 179 32.89 -5.07 -7.50
N SER A 180 33.90 -4.94 -8.37
CA SER A 180 34.55 -6.07 -9.04
C SER A 180 35.45 -6.87 -8.11
N LYS A 181 35.83 -6.31 -6.95
CA LYS A 181 36.51 -7.05 -5.90
C LYS A 181 35.50 -7.96 -5.20
N ALA A 182 35.78 -9.27 -5.19
CA ALA A 182 34.97 -10.24 -4.46
C ALA A 182 34.85 -9.82 -2.99
N LYS A 183 33.62 -9.87 -2.44
CA LYS A 183 33.43 -9.62 -1.01
C LYS A 183 34.17 -10.70 -0.24
N VAL A 184 35.22 -10.32 0.48
CA VAL A 184 35.87 -11.21 1.44
C VAL A 184 34.80 -11.59 2.47
N PRO A 185 34.48 -12.89 2.65
CA PRO A 185 33.59 -13.30 3.72
C PRO A 185 34.20 -12.81 5.03
N LEU A 186 33.42 -12.09 5.83
CA LEU A 186 33.84 -11.81 7.21
C LEU A 186 34.09 -13.17 7.85
N GLU A 187 35.31 -13.41 8.31
CA GLU A 187 35.59 -14.57 9.14
C GLU A 187 34.60 -14.51 10.31
N PRO A 188 33.87 -15.62 10.58
CA PRO A 188 33.01 -15.65 11.75
C PRO A 188 33.89 -15.26 12.95
N PRO A 189 33.42 -14.37 13.84
CA PRO A 189 34.19 -14.00 15.01
C PRO A 189 34.62 -15.30 15.68
N SER A 190 35.93 -15.45 15.93
CA SER A 190 36.43 -16.59 16.67
C SER A 190 35.61 -16.67 17.95
N TRP A 191 34.93 -17.81 18.14
CA TRP A 191 34.11 -18.01 19.32
C TRP A 191 35.06 -18.01 20.51
N SER A 192 35.18 -16.85 21.16
CA SER A 192 35.75 -16.75 22.49
C SER A 192 34.56 -16.77 23.47
N PRO A 193 34.58 -17.62 24.50
CA PRO A 193 33.57 -17.61 25.58
C PRO A 193 33.47 -16.29 26.37
N GLN A 194 34.11 -15.21 25.91
CA GLN A 194 34.36 -13.97 26.62
C GLN A 194 33.69 -12.77 25.95
N THR A 195 32.64 -12.96 25.15
CA THR A 195 31.70 -11.85 25.00
C THR A 195 30.98 -11.73 26.33
N PRO A 196 31.15 -10.63 27.10
CA PRO A 196 30.28 -10.43 28.23
C PRO A 196 28.88 -10.35 27.64
N GLU A 197 28.07 -11.38 27.91
CA GLU A 197 26.62 -11.28 27.74
C GLU A 197 26.26 -9.90 28.25
N ARG A 198 25.58 -9.08 27.44
CA ARG A 198 25.00 -7.84 27.94
C ARG A 198 23.94 -8.26 28.95
N LYS A 199 24.36 -8.54 30.19
CA LYS A 199 23.56 -8.67 31.38
C LYS A 199 23.05 -7.26 31.70
N GLY A 200 22.27 -6.69 30.78
CA GLY A 200 21.51 -5.50 31.08
C GLY A 200 20.58 -5.89 32.22
N GLU A 201 20.70 -5.21 33.35
CA GLU A 201 19.80 -5.40 34.47
C GLU A 201 18.36 -5.21 33.99
N TYR A 202 17.62 -6.32 33.90
CA TYR A 202 16.22 -6.25 33.55
C TYR A 202 15.48 -5.67 34.74
N SER A 203 14.81 -4.54 34.55
CA SER A 203 13.94 -4.00 35.58
C SER A 203 12.88 -5.03 35.96
N MET A 204 12.91 -5.51 37.20
CA MET A 204 11.93 -6.48 37.72
C MET A 204 10.49 -6.00 37.59
N ARG A 205 10.27 -4.68 37.59
CA ARG A 205 8.96 -4.07 37.31
C ARG A 205 8.49 -4.33 35.88
N ARG A 206 9.40 -4.25 34.91
CA ARG A 206 9.10 -4.50 33.49
C ARG A 206 8.81 -5.98 33.25
N LEU A 207 9.62 -6.88 33.82
CA LEU A 207 9.40 -8.32 33.77
C LEU A 207 8.02 -8.70 34.34
N LYS A 208 7.68 -8.20 35.53
CA LYS A 208 6.35 -8.40 36.14
C LYS A 208 5.21 -7.82 35.27
N LYS A 209 5.42 -6.71 34.57
CA LYS A 209 4.42 -6.13 33.66
C LYS A 209 4.22 -6.98 32.40
N LEU A 210 5.29 -7.51 31.83
CA LEU A 210 5.26 -8.36 30.63
C LEU A 210 4.74 -9.77 30.93
N ALA A 211 4.97 -10.28 32.14
CA ALA A 211 4.47 -11.57 32.61
C ALA A 211 2.98 -11.55 32.98
N ARG A 212 2.35 -10.37 33.12
CA ARG A 212 0.91 -10.29 33.34
C ARG A 212 0.19 -10.77 32.08
N PRO A 213 -0.77 -11.71 32.18
CA PRO A 213 -1.57 -12.11 31.04
C PRO A 213 -2.29 -10.87 30.49
N LYS A 214 -2.34 -10.77 29.16
CA LYS A 214 -3.02 -9.67 28.50
C LYS A 214 -4.51 -9.78 28.80
N VAL A 215 -5.02 -8.92 29.68
CA VAL A 215 -6.45 -8.86 29.99
C VAL A 215 -7.15 -8.28 28.76
N PHE A 216 -7.88 -9.14 28.06
CA PHE A 216 -8.84 -8.70 27.07
C PHE A 216 -10.09 -8.31 27.85
N GLU A 217 -10.45 -7.03 27.86
CA GLU A 217 -11.81 -6.64 28.26
C GLU A 217 -12.76 -7.35 27.29
N LEU A 218 -13.40 -8.43 27.76
CA LEU A 218 -14.50 -9.08 27.07
C LEU A 218 -15.67 -8.11 27.16
N VAL A 219 -15.69 -7.14 26.23
CA VAL A 219 -16.89 -6.34 26.00
C VAL A 219 -17.92 -7.34 25.50
N GLU A 220 -18.86 -7.71 26.36
CA GLU A 220 -20.04 -8.48 25.98
C GLU A 220 -20.61 -7.83 24.73
N LYS A 221 -20.59 -8.57 23.61
CA LYS A 221 -21.15 -8.07 22.37
C LYS A 221 -22.65 -7.94 22.64
N PRO A 222 -23.24 -6.75 22.49
CA PRO A 222 -24.68 -6.62 22.67
C PRO A 222 -25.40 -7.58 21.73
N SER A 223 -26.57 -8.08 22.15
CA SER A 223 -27.51 -8.79 21.27
C SER A 223 -27.67 -8.01 19.98
N TRP A 224 -27.65 -8.70 18.85
CA TRP A 224 -27.79 -8.04 17.56
C TRP A 224 -29.21 -7.50 17.42
N GLU A 225 -29.34 -6.18 17.46
CA GLU A 225 -30.61 -5.48 17.32
C GLU A 225 -30.53 -4.49 16.15
N LEU A 226 -31.58 -4.44 15.33
CA LEU A 226 -31.67 -3.42 14.29
C LEU A 226 -31.79 -2.03 14.93
N THR A 227 -30.81 -1.17 14.66
CA THR A 227 -30.87 0.23 15.10
C THR A 227 -32.11 0.93 14.51
N PRO A 228 -32.68 1.94 15.19
CA PRO A 228 -33.83 2.69 14.66
C PRO A 228 -33.58 3.26 13.26
N GLY A 229 -32.34 3.68 12.98
CA GLY A 229 -31.93 4.17 11.66
C GLY A 229 -31.94 3.09 10.57
N MET A 230 -31.64 1.83 10.92
CA MET A 230 -31.76 0.71 9.99
C MET A 230 -33.23 0.34 9.73
N LYS A 231 -34.08 0.38 10.78
CA LYS A 231 -35.52 0.12 10.64
C LYS A 231 -36.20 1.13 9.71
N ALA A 232 -35.76 2.40 9.76
CA ALA A 232 -36.30 3.48 8.93
C ALA A 232 -35.49 3.75 7.65
N TYR A 233 -34.49 2.93 7.32
CA TYR A 233 -33.60 3.21 6.19
C TYR A 233 -34.32 3.07 4.85
N LYS A 234 -34.27 4.12 4.04
CA LYS A 234 -34.69 4.10 2.63
C LYS A 234 -33.46 4.12 1.75
N ALA A 235 -33.38 3.18 0.80
CA ALA A 235 -32.28 3.12 -0.15
C ALA A 235 -32.19 4.42 -0.95
N THR A 236 -30.98 4.98 -1.06
CA THR A 236 -30.73 6.17 -1.86
C THR A 236 -30.89 5.85 -3.34
N ASP A 237 -31.22 6.86 -4.15
CA ASP A 237 -31.41 6.67 -5.59
C ASP A 237 -30.16 6.10 -6.26
N ARG A 238 -28.97 6.49 -5.78
CA ARG A 238 -27.71 5.88 -6.22
C ARG A 238 -27.66 4.37 -5.98
N ILE A 239 -28.12 3.89 -4.82
CA ILE A 239 -28.14 2.45 -4.53
C ILE A 239 -29.13 1.74 -5.46
N LYS A 240 -30.28 2.37 -5.75
CA LYS A 240 -31.23 1.84 -6.74
C LYS A 240 -30.61 1.75 -8.13
N THR A 241 -29.93 2.80 -8.60
CA THR A 241 -29.23 2.79 -9.91
C THR A 241 -28.10 1.76 -9.99
N MET A 242 -27.42 1.47 -8.88
CA MET A 242 -26.38 0.43 -8.84
C MET A 242 -26.96 -0.98 -8.76
N ALA A 243 -28.20 -1.13 -8.29
CA ALA A 243 -28.90 -2.40 -8.24
C ALA A 243 -29.52 -2.78 -9.60
N GLU A 244 -29.70 -1.81 -10.51
CA GLU A 244 -30.12 -2.08 -11.88
C GLU A 244 -29.05 -2.90 -12.61
N PRO A 245 -29.45 -3.94 -13.37
CA PRO A 245 -28.51 -4.75 -14.13
C PRO A 245 -27.84 -3.90 -15.22
N VAL A 246 -26.51 -3.99 -15.31
CA VAL A 246 -25.75 -3.28 -16.33
C VAL A 246 -26.01 -3.93 -17.69
N SER A 247 -26.88 -3.33 -18.51
CA SER A 247 -27.03 -3.70 -19.92
C SER A 247 -25.74 -3.38 -20.66
N ARG A 248 -25.02 -4.42 -21.08
CA ARG A 248 -23.87 -4.29 -21.97
C ARG A 248 -24.37 -4.59 -23.38
N PRO A 249 -24.18 -3.70 -24.37
CA PRO A 249 -24.46 -4.07 -25.75
C PRO A 249 -23.56 -5.27 -26.11
N ASP A 250 -24.14 -6.28 -26.75
CA ASP A 250 -23.39 -7.44 -27.25
C ASP A 250 -22.51 -6.99 -28.43
N VAL A 251 -21.33 -6.49 -28.13
CA VAL A 251 -20.39 -5.96 -29.15
C VAL A 251 -19.76 -7.11 -29.98
N HIS A 252 -20.02 -8.38 -29.67
CA HIS A 252 -19.32 -9.53 -30.26
C HIS A 252 -20.24 -10.53 -30.97
N THR A 253 -21.54 -10.28 -31.01
CA THR A 253 -22.43 -11.06 -31.86
C THR A 253 -22.31 -10.49 -33.26
N ASN A 254 -21.62 -11.21 -34.13
CA ASN A 254 -21.53 -10.85 -35.54
C ASN A 254 -22.90 -11.19 -36.15
N ASP A 255 -23.74 -10.19 -36.41
CA ASP A 255 -25.13 -10.39 -36.88
C ASP A 255 -25.19 -11.17 -38.20
N GLU A 256 -24.11 -11.18 -38.98
CA GLU A 256 -23.97 -11.90 -40.25
C GLU A 256 -22.68 -12.76 -40.25
N PRO A 257 -22.64 -13.91 -39.55
CA PRO A 257 -21.42 -14.73 -39.44
C PRO A 257 -20.95 -15.31 -40.78
N GLU A 258 -21.83 -15.37 -41.77
CA GLU A 258 -21.56 -15.90 -43.11
C GLU A 258 -20.84 -14.90 -44.03
N LYS A 259 -20.86 -13.61 -43.69
CA LYS A 259 -20.35 -12.56 -44.57
C LYS A 259 -18.85 -12.39 -44.42
N VAL A 260 -18.12 -13.23 -45.16
CA VAL A 260 -16.67 -13.08 -45.32
C VAL A 260 -16.38 -11.84 -46.17
N SER A 261 -15.43 -11.00 -45.73
CA SER A 261 -15.03 -9.83 -46.51
C SER A 261 -14.56 -10.21 -47.92
N PRO A 262 -14.92 -9.46 -48.97
CA PRO A 262 -14.54 -9.80 -50.36
C PRO A 262 -13.02 -9.75 -50.58
N THR A 263 -12.31 -8.99 -49.75
CA THR A 263 -10.84 -8.95 -49.72
C THR A 263 -10.23 -10.26 -49.23
N ALA A 264 -10.86 -10.92 -48.25
CA ALA A 264 -10.39 -12.22 -47.77
C ALA A 264 -10.58 -13.31 -48.84
N LEU A 265 -11.68 -13.28 -49.60
CA LEU A 265 -11.93 -14.22 -50.71
C LEU A 265 -10.91 -14.07 -51.85
N LYS A 266 -10.42 -12.84 -52.10
CA LYS A 266 -9.46 -12.55 -53.17
C LYS A 266 -7.99 -12.60 -52.72
N TYR A 267 -7.74 -12.82 -51.43
CA TYR A 267 -6.39 -12.73 -50.87
C TYR A 267 -5.52 -13.90 -51.32
N LYS A 268 -4.36 -13.60 -51.92
CA LYS A 268 -3.33 -14.60 -52.25
C LYS A 268 -2.32 -14.65 -51.10
N PRO A 269 -2.18 -15.78 -50.39
CA PRO A 269 -1.28 -15.89 -49.25
C PRO A 269 0.18 -15.76 -49.68
N SER A 270 0.97 -15.06 -48.86
CA SER A 270 2.42 -14.92 -49.07
C SER A 270 3.15 -16.27 -48.90
N ALA A 271 4.36 -16.38 -49.46
CA ALA A 271 5.16 -17.60 -49.37
C ALA A 271 5.36 -18.05 -47.91
N ARG A 272 5.67 -17.12 -47.00
CA ARG A 272 5.80 -17.40 -45.57
C ARG A 272 4.51 -17.93 -44.93
N ILE A 273 3.34 -17.41 -45.31
CA ILE A 273 2.05 -17.90 -44.79
C ILE A 273 1.82 -19.34 -45.29
N LYS A 274 2.20 -19.64 -46.53
CA LYS A 274 2.13 -21.01 -47.05
C LYS A 274 3.07 -21.96 -46.30
N GLU A 275 4.31 -21.54 -46.02
CA GLU A 275 5.27 -22.31 -45.21
C GLU A 275 4.76 -22.56 -43.78
N MET A 276 4.17 -21.54 -43.15
CA MET A 276 3.59 -21.70 -41.82
C MET A 276 2.31 -22.56 -41.82
N ALA A 277 1.57 -22.55 -42.92
CA ALA A 277 0.37 -23.37 -43.09
C ALA A 277 0.70 -24.83 -43.43
N THR A 278 1.90 -25.12 -43.96
CA THR A 278 2.34 -26.51 -44.08
C THR A 278 2.54 -27.08 -42.67
N PRO A 279 1.95 -28.24 -42.36
CA PRO A 279 2.14 -28.86 -41.06
C PRO A 279 3.63 -29.11 -40.88
N LEU A 280 4.17 -28.72 -39.72
CA LEU A 280 5.57 -28.96 -39.40
C LEU A 280 5.83 -30.47 -39.55
N ALA A 281 6.79 -30.85 -40.39
CA ALA A 281 7.16 -32.25 -40.57
C ALA A 281 7.54 -32.80 -39.19
N LYS A 282 6.66 -33.63 -38.62
CA LYS A 282 6.88 -34.19 -37.29
C LYS A 282 8.03 -35.17 -37.42
N ASN A 283 9.20 -34.79 -36.92
CA ASN A 283 10.30 -35.74 -36.72
C ASN A 283 9.75 -36.90 -35.87
N GLU A 284 9.99 -38.15 -36.28
CA GLU A 284 9.50 -39.37 -35.61
C GLU A 284 9.80 -39.37 -34.11
N ALA A 285 10.89 -38.73 -33.69
CA ALA A 285 11.28 -38.51 -32.30
C ALA A 285 10.25 -37.72 -31.46
N THR A 286 9.40 -36.89 -32.08
CA THR A 286 8.38 -36.08 -31.39
C THR A 286 7.03 -36.80 -31.31
N LEU A 287 6.76 -37.73 -32.24
CA LEU A 287 5.55 -38.56 -32.25
C LEU A 287 5.57 -39.60 -31.12
N ALA A 288 6.76 -40.06 -30.72
CA ALA A 288 6.96 -41.01 -29.62
C ALA A 288 6.71 -40.42 -28.21
N GLY A 289 6.52 -39.10 -28.08
CA GLY A 289 6.28 -38.45 -26.79
C GLY A 289 4.82 -38.50 -26.33
N ASP A 290 3.88 -38.42 -27.27
CA ASP A 290 2.47 -38.18 -26.95
C ASP A 290 1.57 -39.40 -27.15
N LEU A 291 2.02 -40.42 -27.88
CA LEU A 291 1.37 -41.73 -27.99
C LEU A 291 2.30 -42.79 -27.43
N LYS A 292 2.40 -42.84 -26.10
CA LYS A 292 2.99 -44.00 -25.43
C LYS A 292 2.07 -45.19 -25.67
N GLU A 293 2.56 -46.21 -26.38
CA GLU A 293 1.79 -47.43 -26.66
C GLU A 293 1.29 -48.11 -25.37
N ASP A 294 2.01 -47.93 -24.25
CA ASP A 294 1.57 -48.31 -22.91
C ASP A 294 1.67 -47.15 -21.90
N PRO A 295 0.56 -46.69 -21.29
CA PRO A 295 0.57 -45.59 -20.32
C PRO A 295 1.34 -45.93 -19.04
N PHE A 296 1.54 -47.21 -18.74
CA PHE A 296 2.30 -47.70 -17.58
C PHE A 296 3.77 -47.97 -17.87
N SER A 297 4.22 -47.80 -19.12
CA SER A 297 5.63 -47.99 -19.48
C SER A 297 6.51 -46.93 -18.82
N ILE A 298 7.49 -47.39 -18.03
CA ILE A 298 8.48 -46.54 -17.38
C ILE A 298 9.55 -46.20 -18.42
N SER A 299 10.01 -44.95 -18.47
CA SER A 299 11.02 -44.55 -19.46
C SER A 299 12.35 -45.28 -19.20
N PRO A 300 13.11 -45.64 -20.24
CA PRO A 300 14.40 -46.33 -20.07
C PRO A 300 15.41 -45.48 -19.28
N ASN A 301 15.27 -44.16 -19.30
CA ASN A 301 16.09 -43.26 -18.49
C ASN A 301 15.72 -43.27 -17.01
N ALA A 302 14.44 -43.46 -16.66
CA ALA A 302 14.02 -43.62 -15.28
C ALA A 302 14.55 -44.93 -14.69
N LEU A 303 14.61 -46.02 -15.47
CA LEU A 303 15.22 -47.29 -15.05
C LEU A 303 16.74 -47.18 -14.81
N LYS A 304 17.43 -46.30 -15.55
CA LYS A 304 18.88 -46.08 -15.43
C LYS A 304 19.25 -45.05 -14.37
N TYR A 305 18.28 -44.37 -13.78
CA TYR A 305 18.54 -43.26 -12.86
C TYR A 305 19.08 -43.76 -11.51
N LYS A 306 20.20 -43.21 -11.07
CA LYS A 306 20.77 -43.45 -9.73
C LYS A 306 20.32 -42.33 -8.79
N PRO A 307 19.60 -42.64 -7.68
CA PRO A 307 19.12 -41.61 -6.77
C PRO A 307 20.28 -40.90 -6.07
N SER A 308 20.12 -39.59 -5.86
CA SER A 308 21.09 -38.75 -5.14
C SER A 308 21.17 -39.12 -3.66
N SER A 309 22.27 -38.78 -2.98
CA SER A 309 22.47 -39.03 -1.54
C SER A 309 21.30 -38.50 -0.70
N ARG A 310 20.86 -37.27 -0.99
CA ARG A 310 19.70 -36.65 -0.32
C ARG A 310 18.41 -37.44 -0.48
N ILE A 311 18.16 -38.04 -1.66
CA ILE A 311 16.95 -38.84 -1.88
C ILE A 311 17.01 -40.12 -1.05
N LYS A 312 18.21 -40.71 -0.90
CA LYS A 312 18.41 -41.87 -0.03
C LYS A 312 18.16 -41.52 1.45
N GLU A 313 18.73 -40.43 1.93
CA GLU A 313 18.51 -39.92 3.30
C GLU A 313 17.03 -39.64 3.59
N LEU A 314 16.29 -39.11 2.62
CA LEU A 314 14.85 -38.84 2.78
C LEU A 314 13.99 -40.10 2.68
N ALA A 315 14.48 -41.14 2.00
CA ALA A 315 13.80 -42.42 1.88
C ALA A 315 14.03 -43.32 3.11
N GLU A 316 15.04 -43.03 3.94
CA GLU A 316 15.24 -43.71 5.21
C GLU A 316 14.06 -43.43 6.16
N PRO A 317 13.42 -44.47 6.70
CA PRO A 317 12.27 -44.31 7.58
C PRO A 317 12.71 -43.59 8.85
N LYS A 318 12.05 -42.47 9.15
CA LYS A 318 12.31 -41.73 10.37
C LYS A 318 11.63 -42.43 11.55
N GLU A 319 12.43 -42.98 12.47
CA GLU A 319 11.92 -43.55 13.71
C GLU A 319 11.25 -42.44 14.54
N PHE A 320 9.95 -42.58 14.79
CA PHE A 320 9.17 -41.65 15.59
C PHE A 320 8.92 -42.26 16.96
N GLU A 321 9.65 -41.81 17.97
CA GLU A 321 9.39 -42.19 19.35
C GLU A 321 8.11 -41.50 19.84
N ASN A 322 7.04 -42.28 20.03
CA ASN A 322 5.77 -41.85 20.59
C ASN A 322 5.91 -41.57 22.10
N THR A 323 6.55 -40.46 22.47
CA THR A 323 6.67 -40.00 23.86
C THR A 323 5.33 -39.68 24.53
N HIS A 324 4.23 -39.64 23.76
CA HIS A 324 2.90 -39.30 24.24
C HIS A 324 2.05 -40.50 24.66
N ILE A 325 2.45 -41.73 24.34
CA ILE A 325 1.75 -42.93 24.79
C ILE A 325 2.43 -43.38 26.08
N ARG A 326 1.72 -43.25 27.21
CA ARG A 326 2.18 -43.84 28.46
C ARG A 326 2.20 -45.37 28.30
N GLU A 327 3.27 -46.01 28.74
CA GLU A 327 3.44 -47.47 28.69
C GLU A 327 2.27 -48.23 29.35
N ASN A 328 1.63 -47.62 30.36
CA ASN A 328 0.40 -48.11 30.97
C ASN A 328 -0.72 -47.07 30.86
N PRO A 329 -1.74 -47.29 29.99
CA PRO A 329 -2.84 -46.34 29.81
C PRO A 329 -3.72 -46.19 31.07
N PHE A 330 -3.70 -47.20 31.95
CA PHE A 330 -4.46 -47.21 33.21
C PHE A 330 -3.65 -46.72 34.42
N ALA A 331 -2.37 -46.38 34.25
CA ALA A 331 -1.55 -45.88 35.35
C ALA A 331 -1.98 -44.46 35.73
N ILE A 332 -2.60 -44.35 36.90
CA ILE A 332 -2.96 -43.07 37.52
C ILE A 332 -1.66 -42.42 38.03
N SER A 333 -1.44 -41.15 37.71
CA SER A 333 -0.25 -40.44 38.18
C SER A 333 -0.21 -40.40 39.72
N PRO A 334 0.96 -40.53 40.37
CA PRO A 334 1.06 -40.51 41.83
C PRO A 334 0.59 -39.18 42.44
N ALA A 335 0.67 -38.09 41.67
CA ALA A 335 0.12 -36.79 42.05
C ALA A 335 -1.41 -36.81 42.16
N ALA A 336 -2.10 -37.53 41.27
CA ALA A 336 -3.56 -37.67 41.31
C ALA A 336 -4.01 -38.51 42.52
N LEU A 337 -3.27 -39.55 42.91
CA LEU A 337 -3.54 -40.33 44.12
C LEU A 337 -3.37 -39.50 45.41
N LYS A 338 -2.45 -38.53 45.41
CA LYS A 338 -2.19 -37.63 46.55
C LYS A 338 -3.11 -36.40 46.55
N ALA A 339 -3.86 -36.15 45.48
CA ALA A 339 -4.69 -34.97 45.36
C ALA A 339 -5.92 -35.08 46.28
N LYS A 340 -6.03 -34.15 47.22
CA LYS A 340 -7.24 -33.98 48.03
C LYS A 340 -8.22 -33.06 47.32
N ALA A 341 -9.51 -33.42 47.30
CA ALA A 341 -10.55 -32.56 46.74
C ALA A 341 -10.62 -31.22 47.48
N SER A 342 -10.85 -30.13 46.75
CA SER A 342 -11.04 -28.82 47.36
C SER A 342 -12.36 -28.77 48.14
N PRO A 343 -12.47 -27.97 49.23
CA PRO A 343 -13.69 -27.91 50.04
C PRO A 343 -14.93 -27.59 49.22
N ARG A 344 -14.80 -26.70 48.22
CA ARG A 344 -15.87 -26.37 47.28
C ARG A 344 -16.34 -27.56 46.42
N LEU A 345 -15.43 -28.43 45.99
CA LEU A 345 -15.80 -29.64 45.24
C LEU A 345 -16.53 -30.64 46.13
N ILE A 346 -16.15 -30.73 47.40
CA ILE A 346 -16.84 -31.57 48.40
C ILE A 346 -18.26 -31.03 48.63
N GLU A 347 -18.44 -29.72 48.73
CA GLU A 347 -19.77 -29.09 48.85
C GLU A 347 -20.64 -29.33 47.62
N LEU A 348 -20.08 -29.20 46.41
CA LEU A 348 -20.80 -29.43 45.16
C LEU A 348 -21.14 -30.91 44.92
N ALA A 349 -20.33 -31.83 45.48
CA ALA A 349 -20.57 -33.26 45.40
C ALA A 349 -21.69 -33.74 46.35
N LYS A 350 -22.14 -32.89 47.29
CA LYS A 350 -23.31 -33.22 48.10
C LYS A 350 -24.56 -33.18 47.21
N PRO A 351 -25.42 -34.22 47.24
CA PRO A 351 -26.66 -34.19 46.48
C PRO A 351 -27.54 -33.05 46.99
N LYS A 352 -28.17 -32.31 46.08
CA LYS A 352 -29.16 -31.29 46.43
C LYS A 352 -30.39 -31.99 47.01
N GLY A 353 -30.42 -32.19 48.32
CA GLY A 353 -31.58 -32.78 49.00
C GLY A 353 -31.32 -33.49 50.33
N SER A 354 -30.07 -33.69 50.77
CA SER A 354 -29.80 -34.22 52.12
C SER A 354 -29.62 -33.07 53.11
N ALA A 355 -30.73 -32.60 53.69
CA ALA A 355 -30.77 -31.80 54.91
C ALA A 355 -31.41 -32.64 56.02
#